data_AF-A0A3N5GQV6-F1
#
_entry.id   AF-A0A3N5GQV6-F1
#
_cell.length_a   1.000
_cell.length_b   1.000
_cell.length_c   1.000
_cell.angle_alpha   90.00
_cell.angle_beta   90.00
_cell.angle_gamma   90.00
#
_symmetry.space_group_name_H-M   'P 1'
#
loop_
_entity.id
_entity.type
_entity.pdbx_description
1 polymer ?
#
loop_
_entity_poly.entity_id
_entity_poly.type
_entity_poly.pdbx_seq_one_letter_code
_entity_poly.pdbx_strand_id
1 'polypeptide(L)'
;MNTLLLHPAVVHVPLGLAVVMPLLLGAMLWAVVAQRLPAKVWLVVVLLQGVLLGGAALALRTGEQGEDRVEARAGESAVEAHERAAQAFTAAAGATFLAAAVALALRKRPGPFLVAGGASVALSVGMLVLGIQTGSRGGALVHGGAEVVRGGEPR
;
A
#
# COMPACT_ATOMS: atom_id res chain seq x y z
N MET A 1 3.85 21.92 -17.61
CA MET A 1 4.70 20.71 -17.62
C MET A 1 3.82 19.56 -17.16
N ASN A 2 3.81 18.44 -17.90
CA ASN A 2 2.82 17.35 -17.86
C ASN A 2 2.46 16.81 -16.45
N THR A 3 1.54 17.45 -15.74
CA THR A 3 0.99 16.99 -14.44
C THR A 3 0.10 15.75 -14.59
N LEU A 4 -0.41 15.47 -15.79
CA LEU A 4 -1.24 14.30 -16.11
C LEU A 4 -0.50 12.96 -16.10
N LEU A 5 0.83 12.95 -16.30
CA LEU A 5 1.64 11.72 -16.34
C LEU A 5 2.26 11.35 -14.99
N LEU A 6 2.47 12.33 -14.10
CA LEU A 6 3.04 12.09 -12.78
C LEU A 6 1.98 11.52 -11.82
N HIS A 7 0.71 11.94 -11.95
CA HIS A 7 -0.33 11.50 -11.03
C HIS A 7 -0.58 9.98 -11.06
N PRO A 8 -0.66 9.31 -12.24
CA PRO A 8 -0.72 7.85 -12.29
C PRO A 8 0.52 7.19 -11.71
N ALA A 9 1.73 7.68 -12.01
CA ALA A 9 2.97 7.07 -11.54
C ALA A 9 3.10 7.14 -10.00
N VAL A 10 2.72 8.27 -9.37
CA VAL A 10 2.79 8.45 -7.92
C VAL A 10 1.82 7.51 -7.18
N VAL A 11 0.65 7.22 -7.75
CA VAL A 11 -0.37 6.36 -7.11
C VAL A 11 -0.26 4.87 -7.47
N HIS A 12 0.27 4.53 -8.65
CA HIS A 12 0.40 3.14 -9.10
C HIS A 12 1.68 2.46 -8.62
N VAL A 13 2.77 3.21 -8.40
CA VAL A 13 4.03 2.63 -7.89
C VAL A 13 3.84 1.98 -6.52
N PRO A 14 3.19 2.62 -5.51
CA PRO A 14 2.91 1.98 -4.24
C PRO A 14 2.04 0.73 -4.37
N LEU A 15 1.06 0.74 -5.28
CA LEU A 15 0.14 -0.37 -5.50
C LEU A 15 0.85 -1.57 -6.12
N GLY A 16 1.62 -1.34 -7.19
CA GLY A 16 2.39 -2.39 -7.87
C GLY A 16 3.41 -3.02 -6.92
N LEU A 17 4.07 -2.20 -6.10
CA LEU A 17 5.01 -2.69 -5.11
C LEU A 17 4.29 -3.49 -4.01
N ALA A 18 3.12 -3.03 -3.54
CA ALA A 18 2.32 -3.76 -2.55
C ALA A 18 1.89 -5.17 -3.01
N VAL A 19 1.72 -5.39 -4.32
CA VAL A 19 1.45 -6.74 -4.89
C VAL A 19 2.66 -7.65 -4.78
N VAL A 20 3.85 -7.12 -5.04
CA VAL A 20 5.11 -7.90 -5.04
C VAL A 20 5.63 -8.14 -3.63
N MET A 21 5.40 -7.21 -2.70
CA MET A 21 5.99 -7.22 -1.37
C MET A 21 5.71 -8.50 -0.55
N PRO A 22 4.50 -9.09 -0.50
CA PRO A 22 4.25 -10.30 0.26
C PRO A 22 5.10 -11.50 -0.19
N LEU A 23 5.24 -11.67 -1.51
CA LEU A 23 6.08 -12.73 -2.08
C LEU A 23 7.55 -12.46 -1.80
N LEU A 24 8.01 -11.21 -1.97
CA LEU A 24 9.39 -10.83 -1.72
C LEU A 24 9.78 -11.00 -0.24
N LEU A 25 8.95 -10.51 0.68
CA LEU A 25 9.11 -10.65 2.13
C LEU A 25 9.15 -12.12 2.54
N GLY A 26 8.20 -12.93 2.06
CA GLY A 26 8.14 -14.36 2.35
C GLY A 26 9.37 -15.11 1.83
N ALA A 27 9.75 -14.86 0.57
CA ALA A 27 10.91 -15.49 -0.06
C ALA A 27 12.23 -15.10 0.64
N MET A 28 12.41 -13.81 0.98
CA MET A 28 13.57 -13.33 1.72
C MET A 28 13.62 -13.92 3.12
N LEU A 29 12.48 -14.02 3.81
CA LEU A 29 12.42 -14.55 5.17
C LEU A 29 12.81 -16.02 5.14
N TRP A 30 12.20 -16.79 4.25
CA TRP A 30 12.54 -18.18 4.03
C TRP A 30 14.02 -18.37 3.69
N ALA A 31 14.59 -17.57 2.77
CA ALA A 31 15.99 -17.69 2.38
C ALA A 31 16.98 -17.41 3.53
N VAL A 32 16.67 -16.44 4.39
CA VAL A 32 17.49 -16.15 5.58
C VAL A 32 17.36 -17.27 6.62
N VAL A 33 16.14 -17.76 6.86
CA VAL A 33 15.88 -18.83 7.85
C VAL A 33 16.51 -20.15 7.41
N ALA A 34 16.43 -20.47 6.12
CA ALA A 34 17.07 -21.62 5.50
C ALA A 34 18.60 -21.48 5.34
N GLN A 35 19.20 -20.41 5.87
CA GLN A 35 20.64 -20.11 5.80
C GLN A 35 21.19 -20.02 4.36
N ARG A 36 20.32 -19.75 3.37
CA ARG A 36 20.70 -19.55 1.95
C ARG A 36 21.27 -18.17 1.69
N LEU A 37 20.85 -17.17 2.49
CA LEU A 37 21.30 -15.79 2.40
C LEU A 37 21.61 -15.22 3.80
N PRO A 38 22.56 -14.27 3.91
CA PRO A 38 22.83 -13.62 5.18
C PRO A 38 21.71 -12.66 5.55
N ALA A 39 21.41 -12.54 6.84
CA ALA A 39 20.33 -11.65 7.34
C ALA A 39 20.53 -10.16 7.01
N LYS A 40 21.74 -9.74 6.58
CA LYS A 40 22.00 -8.38 6.09
C LYS A 40 21.22 -8.04 4.82
N VAL A 41 20.86 -9.04 3.99
CA VAL A 41 20.06 -8.84 2.77
C VAL A 41 18.67 -8.30 3.09
N TRP A 42 18.18 -8.51 4.32
CA TRP A 42 16.91 -7.93 4.79
C TRP A 42 16.89 -6.39 4.75
N LEU A 43 18.04 -5.71 4.64
CA LEU A 43 18.09 -4.27 4.39
C LEU A 43 17.37 -3.89 3.08
N VAL A 44 17.46 -4.73 2.04
CA VAL A 44 16.78 -4.50 0.76
C VAL A 44 15.26 -4.44 0.95
N VAL A 45 14.71 -5.35 1.75
CA VAL A 45 13.30 -5.37 2.12
C VAL A 45 12.88 -4.06 2.81
N VAL A 46 13.68 -3.60 3.79
CA VAL A 46 13.40 -2.35 4.51
C VAL A 46 13.43 -1.15 3.57
N LEU A 47 14.41 -1.08 2.65
CA LEU A 47 14.51 0.02 1.68
C LEU A 47 13.31 0.03 0.72
N LEU A 48 12.94 -1.11 0.14
CA LEU A 48 11.78 -1.22 -0.75
C LEU A 48 10.47 -0.87 -0.03
N GLN A 49 10.29 -1.35 1.20
CA GLN A 49 9.13 -0.98 2.00
C GLN A 49 9.13 0.53 2.35
N GLY A 50 10.30 1.14 2.53
CA GLY A 50 10.46 2.58 2.70
C GLY A 50 10.04 3.36 1.46
N VAL A 51 10.40 2.89 0.26
CA VAL A 51 9.93 3.48 -1.01
C VAL A 51 8.41 3.37 -1.14
N LEU A 52 7.84 2.20 -0.80
CA LEU A 52 6.39 1.99 -0.80
C LEU A 52 5.68 2.97 0.13
N LEU A 53 6.13 3.06 1.39
CA LEU A 53 5.55 3.96 2.39
C LEU A 53 5.68 5.43 1.98
N GLY A 54 6.84 5.83 1.48
CA GLY A 54 7.06 7.20 1.00
C GLY A 54 6.14 7.55 -0.18
N GLY A 55 5.97 6.61 -1.12
CA GLY A 55 5.03 6.78 -2.23
C GLY A 55 3.56 6.81 -1.78
N ALA A 56 3.16 5.95 -0.85
CA ALA A 56 1.80 5.94 -0.29
C ALA A 56 1.48 7.25 0.45
N ALA A 57 2.41 7.75 1.26
CA ALA A 57 2.26 9.02 1.96
C ALA A 57 2.21 10.22 1.00
N LEU A 58 3.00 10.19 -0.07
CA LEU A 58 2.94 11.22 -1.11
C LEU A 58 1.61 11.17 -1.86
N ALA A 59 1.14 9.98 -2.23
CA ALA A 59 -0.13 9.77 -2.89
C ALA A 59 -1.30 10.32 -2.06
N LEU A 60 -1.34 10.00 -0.76
CA LEU A 60 -2.36 10.49 0.16
C LEU A 60 -2.40 12.03 0.20
N ARG A 61 -1.24 12.67 0.43
CA ARG A 61 -1.12 14.14 0.43
C ARG A 61 -1.53 14.79 -0.89
N THR A 62 -1.19 14.17 -2.01
CA THR A 62 -1.59 14.69 -3.33
C THR A 62 -3.07 14.47 -3.63
N GLY A 63 -3.70 13.46 -3.03
CA GLY A 63 -5.13 13.21 -3.12
C GLY A 63 -5.93 14.29 -2.38
N GLU A 64 -5.55 14.60 -1.14
CA GLU A 64 -6.15 15.65 -0.30
C GLU A 64 -6.16 17.01 -1.01
N GLN A 65 -5.08 17.38 -1.73
CA GLN A 65 -5.01 18.63 -2.50
C GLN A 65 -5.97 18.71 -3.71
N GLY A 66 -6.51 17.56 -4.12
CA GLY A 66 -7.38 17.41 -5.29
C GLY A 66 -8.84 17.13 -4.93
N GLU A 67 -9.15 16.98 -3.65
CA GLU A 67 -10.41 16.42 -3.14
C GLU A 67 -11.65 17.18 -3.62
N ASP A 68 -11.75 18.48 -3.32
CA ASP A 68 -12.90 19.33 -3.71
C ASP A 68 -13.28 19.21 -5.19
N ARG A 69 -12.28 19.05 -6.07
CA ARG A 69 -12.48 18.94 -7.52
C ARG A 69 -13.04 17.58 -7.94
N VAL A 70 -12.75 16.54 -7.19
CA VAL A 70 -13.26 15.18 -7.42
C VAL A 70 -14.63 15.02 -6.76
N GLU A 71 -14.83 15.56 -5.56
CA GLU A 71 -16.11 15.55 -4.86
C GLU A 71 -17.23 16.19 -5.68
N ALA A 72 -16.96 17.33 -6.33
CA ALA A 72 -17.92 17.99 -7.20
C ALA A 72 -18.41 17.11 -8.37
N ARG A 73 -17.70 16.03 -8.71
CA ARG A 73 -18.07 15.07 -9.77
C ARG A 73 -18.55 13.73 -9.25
N ALA A 74 -17.91 13.19 -8.22
CA ALA A 74 -18.11 11.82 -7.75
C ALA A 74 -18.93 11.73 -6.45
N GLY A 75 -19.20 12.85 -5.79
CA GLY A 75 -19.86 12.92 -4.49
C GLY A 75 -18.91 12.68 -3.32
N GLU A 76 -19.15 13.41 -2.24
CA GLU A 76 -18.37 13.38 -0.98
C GLU A 76 -18.23 11.96 -0.42
N SER A 77 -19.33 11.21 -0.34
CA SER A 77 -19.32 9.85 0.25
C SER A 77 -18.38 8.88 -0.45
N ALA A 78 -18.28 8.95 -1.78
CA ALA A 78 -17.40 8.09 -2.57
C ALA A 78 -15.94 8.48 -2.38
N VAL A 79 -15.65 9.78 -2.34
CA VAL A 79 -14.31 10.33 -2.14
C VAL A 79 -13.81 10.00 -0.73
N GLU A 80 -14.61 10.24 0.29
CA GLU A 80 -14.29 9.92 1.69
C GLU A 80 -14.04 8.41 1.87
N ALA A 81 -14.84 7.56 1.22
CA ALA A 81 -14.62 6.11 1.27
C ALA A 81 -13.30 5.67 0.63
N HIS A 82 -12.87 6.32 -0.45
CA HIS A 82 -11.56 6.10 -1.06
C HIS A 82 -10.43 6.62 -0.17
N GLU A 83 -10.59 7.80 0.40
CA GLU A 83 -9.61 8.43 1.28
C GLU A 83 -9.36 7.58 2.53
N ARG A 84 -10.42 7.15 3.23
CA ARG A 84 -10.31 6.22 4.38
C ARG A 84 -9.58 4.92 4.01
N ALA A 85 -9.81 4.40 2.80
CA ALA A 85 -9.10 3.23 2.31
C ALA A 85 -7.60 3.52 2.08
N ALA A 86 -7.28 4.66 1.48
CA ALA A 86 -5.91 5.11 1.23
C ALA A 86 -5.15 5.37 2.55
N GLN A 87 -5.81 5.96 3.55
CA GLN A 87 -5.28 6.13 4.90
C GLN A 87 -4.98 4.77 5.55
N ALA A 88 -5.92 3.83 5.50
CA ALA A 88 -5.72 2.48 6.04
C ALA A 88 -4.57 1.73 5.34
N PHE A 89 -4.48 1.83 4.00
CA PHE A 89 -3.37 1.28 3.23
C PHE A 89 -2.02 1.89 3.66
N THR A 90 -1.96 3.21 3.80
CA THR A 90 -0.74 3.93 4.21
C THR A 90 -0.33 3.55 5.63
N ALA A 91 -1.29 3.41 6.56
CA ALA A 91 -1.03 2.94 7.91
C ALA A 91 -0.49 1.49 7.92
N ALA A 92 -1.06 0.60 7.10
CA ALA A 92 -0.57 -0.77 6.94
C ALA A 92 0.84 -0.83 6.33
N ALA A 93 1.14 0.05 5.36
CA ALA A 93 2.49 0.21 4.82
C ALA A 93 3.49 0.64 5.89
N GLY A 94 3.08 1.56 6.78
CA GLY A 94 3.86 2.00 7.94
C GLY A 94 4.12 0.89 8.95
N ALA A 95 3.07 0.15 9.32
CA ALA A 95 3.19 -0.99 10.23
C ALA A 95 4.11 -2.09 9.66
N THR A 96 3.98 -2.39 8.36
CA THR A 96 4.84 -3.34 7.65
C THR A 96 6.30 -2.87 7.64
N PHE A 97 6.54 -1.58 7.37
CA PHE A 97 7.88 -0.97 7.41
C PHE A 97 8.51 -1.11 8.80
N LEU A 98 7.76 -0.76 9.85
CA LEU A 98 8.24 -0.87 11.23
C LEU A 98 8.57 -2.32 11.60
N ALA A 99 7.71 -3.27 11.26
CA ALA A 99 7.97 -4.69 11.50
C ALA A 99 9.24 -5.17 10.77
N ALA A 100 9.41 -4.79 9.49
CA ALA A 100 10.61 -5.13 8.72
C ALA A 100 11.88 -4.47 9.29
N ALA A 101 11.80 -3.21 9.75
CA ALA A 101 12.91 -2.51 10.37
C ALA A 101 13.30 -3.12 11.73
N VAL A 102 12.31 -3.52 12.54
CA VAL A 102 12.52 -4.26 13.79
C VAL A 102 13.20 -5.60 13.52
N ALA A 103 12.75 -6.35 12.51
CA ALA A 103 13.42 -7.59 12.09
C ALA A 103 14.90 -7.33 11.72
N LEU A 104 15.19 -6.28 10.94
CA LEU A 104 16.57 -5.90 10.59
C LEU A 104 17.42 -5.57 11.83
N ALA A 105 16.85 -4.83 12.79
CA ALA A 105 17.53 -4.50 14.05
C ALA A 105 17.84 -5.76 14.86
N LEU A 106 16.91 -6.72 14.85
CA LEU A 106 17.01 -8.00 15.56
C LEU A 106 17.71 -9.11 14.77
N ARG A 107 18.31 -8.81 13.61
CA ARG A 107 18.95 -9.79 12.70
C ARG A 107 19.99 -10.74 13.33
N LYS A 108 20.55 -10.39 14.49
CA LYS A 108 21.51 -11.24 15.24
C LYS A 108 20.83 -12.23 16.19
N ARG A 109 19.51 -12.14 16.37
CA ARG A 109 18.71 -12.96 17.30
C ARG A 109 17.66 -13.75 16.50
N PRO A 110 17.85 -15.06 16.23
CA PRO A 110 17.05 -15.80 15.25
C PRO A 110 15.56 -15.88 15.62
N GLY A 111 15.21 -16.13 16.88
CA GLY A 111 13.81 -16.19 17.34
C GLY A 111 13.07 -14.85 17.18
N PRO A 112 13.55 -13.75 17.76
CA PRO A 112 12.95 -12.43 17.57
C PRO A 112 12.92 -11.95 16.12
N PHE A 113 13.96 -12.27 15.33
CA PHE A 113 13.98 -12.01 13.89
C PHE A 113 12.84 -12.73 13.17
N LEU A 114 12.62 -14.02 13.46
CA LEU A 114 11.54 -14.81 12.89
C LEU A 114 10.16 -14.23 13.20
N VAL A 115 9.94 -13.80 14.44
CA VAL A 115 8.66 -13.20 14.86
C VAL A 115 8.41 -11.88 14.14
N ALA A 116 9.38 -10.96 14.14
CA ALA A 116 9.24 -9.67 13.47
C ALA A 116 9.16 -9.81 11.94
N GLY A 117 9.95 -10.70 11.36
CA GLY A 117 9.92 -11.03 9.93
C GLY A 117 8.59 -11.64 9.53
N GLY A 118 8.08 -12.62 10.28
CA GLY A 118 6.76 -13.22 10.06
C GLY A 118 5.63 -12.19 10.19
N ALA A 119 5.70 -11.30 11.19
CA ALA A 119 4.75 -10.19 11.33
C ALA A 119 4.77 -9.26 10.12
N SER A 120 5.96 -8.93 9.58
CA SER A 120 6.06 -8.10 8.37
C SER A 120 5.45 -8.78 7.14
N VAL A 121 5.58 -10.11 7.00
CA VAL A 121 4.90 -10.87 5.94
C VAL A 121 3.39 -10.80 6.12
N ALA A 122 2.87 -11.07 7.32
CA ALA A 122 1.42 -11.03 7.58
C ALA A 122 0.83 -9.64 7.34
N LEU A 123 1.50 -8.59 7.82
CA LEU A 123 1.10 -7.20 7.60
C LEU A 123 1.14 -6.83 6.11
N SER A 124 2.11 -7.33 5.35
CA SER A 124 2.17 -7.08 3.90
C SER A 124 1.00 -7.69 3.13
N VAL A 125 0.49 -8.85 3.57
CA VAL A 125 -0.74 -9.44 3.00
C VAL A 125 -1.95 -8.56 3.32
N GLY A 126 -2.06 -8.06 4.55
CA GLY A 126 -3.10 -7.09 4.93
C GLY A 126 -3.01 -5.80 4.12
N MET A 127 -1.79 -5.28 3.93
CA MET A 127 -1.50 -4.12 3.09
C MET A 127 -1.93 -4.36 1.62
N LEU A 128 -1.68 -5.55 1.06
CA LEU A 128 -2.14 -5.90 -0.28
C LEU A 128 -3.67 -5.85 -0.39
N VAL A 129 -4.39 -6.45 0.57
CA VAL A 129 -5.85 -6.42 0.60
C VAL A 129 -6.38 -4.98 0.64
N LEU A 130 -5.79 -4.13 1.48
CA LEU A 130 -6.13 -2.70 1.55
C LEU A 130 -5.77 -1.95 0.26
N GLY A 131 -4.66 -2.32 -0.40
CA GLY A 131 -4.28 -1.77 -1.69
C GLY A 131 -5.30 -2.08 -2.79
N ILE A 132 -5.80 -3.32 -2.85
CA ILE A 132 -6.86 -3.71 -3.78
C ILE A 132 -8.14 -2.91 -3.51
N GLN A 133 -8.53 -2.75 -2.25
CA GLN A 133 -9.70 -1.95 -1.88
C GLN A 133 -9.54 -0.46 -2.21
N THR A 134 -8.36 0.10 -1.99
CA THR A 134 -8.05 1.50 -2.33
C THR A 134 -8.14 1.70 -3.84
N GLY A 135 -7.56 0.77 -4.61
CA GLY A 135 -7.62 0.78 -6.07
C GLY A 135 -9.02 0.62 -6.63
N SER A 136 -9.84 -0.29 -6.08
CA SER A 136 -11.22 -0.49 -6.56
C SER A 136 -12.11 0.72 -6.30
N ARG A 137 -12.00 1.34 -5.12
CA ARG A 137 -12.70 2.59 -4.79
C ARG A 137 -12.21 3.75 -5.66
N GLY A 138 -10.91 3.85 -5.90
CA GLY A 138 -10.35 4.86 -6.81
C GLY A 138 -10.85 4.68 -8.25
N GLY A 139 -10.95 3.45 -8.74
CA GLY A 139 -11.55 3.15 -10.04
C GLY A 139 -13.02 3.55 -10.12
N ALA A 140 -13.78 3.37 -9.04
CA ALA A 140 -15.18 3.81 -8.97
C ALA A 140 -15.35 5.34 -9.05
N LEU A 141 -14.39 6.12 -8.54
CA LEU A 141 -14.40 7.58 -8.69
C LEU A 141 -14.24 8.03 -10.14
N VAL A 142 -13.48 7.27 -10.95
CA VAL A 142 -13.17 7.62 -12.35
C VAL A 142 -14.23 7.09 -13.31
N HIS A 143 -14.70 5.85 -13.08
CA HIS A 143 -15.61 5.17 -14.00
C HIS A 143 -17.09 5.31 -13.63
N GLY A 144 -17.40 5.94 -12.49
CA GLY A 144 -18.73 5.92 -11.89
C GLY A 144 -19.01 4.54 -11.33
N GLY A 145 -18.90 4.38 -10.01
CA GLY A 145 -19.30 3.15 -9.33
C GLY A 145 -20.74 2.75 -9.69
N ALA A 146 -21.09 1.48 -9.47
CA ALA A 146 -22.38 0.86 -9.81
C ALA A 146 -23.65 1.58 -9.25
N GLU A 147 -23.49 2.66 -8.49
CA GLU A 147 -24.57 3.52 -8.00
C GLU A 147 -25.14 4.47 -9.06
N VAL A 148 -24.42 4.75 -10.17
CA VAL A 148 -25.00 5.51 -11.29
C VAL A 148 -26.11 4.73 -12.02
N VAL A 149 -26.20 3.41 -11.82
CA VAL A 149 -27.24 2.56 -12.44
C VAL A 149 -28.54 2.50 -11.61
N ARG A 150 -28.54 2.88 -10.33
CA ARG A 150 -29.73 2.76 -9.45
C ARG A 150 -30.53 4.05 -9.23
N GLY A 151 -30.10 5.18 -9.78
CA GLY A 151 -30.82 6.46 -9.68
C GLY A 151 -31.66 6.84 -10.90
N GLY A 152 -31.73 5.97 -11.93
CA GLY A 152 -32.53 6.20 -13.12
C GLY A 152 -33.93 5.59 -12.97
N GLU A 153 -34.85 6.31 -12.33
CA GLU A 153 -36.27 5.95 -12.44
C GLU A 153 -36.72 6.03 -13.91
N PRO A 154 -37.55 5.07 -14.38
CA PRO A 154 -38.13 5.12 -15.71
C PRO A 154 -39.15 6.27 -15.82
N ARG A 155 -39.06 7.03 -16.91
CA ARG A 155 -40.13 7.94 -17.37
C ARG A 155 -41.39 7.18 -17.74
#